data_AF-A0A9N9VLY6-F1
#
_entry.id   AF-A0A9N9VLY6-F1
#
_cell.length_a   1.000
_cell.length_b   1.000
_cell.length_c   1.000
_cell.angle_alpha   90.00
_cell.angle_beta   90.00
_cell.angle_gamma   90.00
#
_symmetry.space_group_name_H-M   'P 1'
#
loop_
_entity.id
_entity.type
_entity.pdbx_description
1 polymer ?
#
loop_
_entity_poly.entity_id
_entity_poly.type
_entity_poly.pdbx_seq_one_letter_code
_entity_poly.pdbx_strand_id
1 'polypeptide(L)'
;MSNQSLAEAAPIESLPLAAESVVAPGAHVAATMSLARRPFYAIAHRILKDYGVRSALAHGAKAIEVDMTAWSSGWWADYDGLPTNAGDTQRRCSRPFQKSVLYGFYKSMIGKRAYHSISKGLNANEALDVDGEVAMVEKELHNLRRGQRVYPNGFFGLAMTFEPPLASLKAASKIGAFGKVFGWTLANHNDKTKVARLVNGAKVDGLIYDFKHTHYYGHADKRGALNDIIRTIWAGSRYRLANINDDP
;
A
#
# COMPACT_ATOMS: atom_id res chain seq x y z
N MET A 1 -29.74 -68.72 8.55
CA MET A 1 -29.85 -67.26 8.34
C MET A 1 -28.74 -66.60 9.15
N SER A 2 -28.08 -65.65 8.51
CA SER A 2 -26.70 -65.19 8.73
C SER A 2 -26.46 -64.41 10.02
N ASN A 3 -25.40 -64.76 10.75
CA ASN A 3 -24.71 -63.86 11.66
C ASN A 3 -23.67 -63.08 10.84
N GLN A 4 -23.85 -61.77 10.69
CA GLN A 4 -22.85 -60.94 10.02
C GLN A 4 -21.64 -60.68 10.94
N SER A 5 -20.49 -61.01 10.37
CA SER A 5 -19.14 -60.95 10.90
C SER A 5 -18.68 -59.51 11.13
N LEU A 6 -18.03 -59.29 12.26
CA LEU A 6 -17.04 -58.23 12.46
C LEU A 6 -15.99 -58.30 11.34
N ALA A 7 -15.73 -57.20 10.67
CA ALA A 7 -14.60 -57.04 9.77
C ALA A 7 -13.62 -56.05 10.40
N GLU A 8 -12.44 -56.60 10.64
CA GLU A 8 -11.23 -56.06 11.25
C GLU A 8 -10.66 -54.90 10.42
N ALA A 9 -10.09 -53.91 11.10
CA ALA A 9 -9.46 -52.75 10.48
C ALA A 9 -8.18 -53.16 9.73
N ALA A 10 -8.09 -52.81 8.44
CA ALA A 10 -6.86 -52.92 7.66
C ALA A 10 -5.85 -51.83 8.08
N PRO A 11 -4.53 -52.11 8.01
CA PRO A 11 -3.50 -51.17 8.43
C PRO A 11 -3.38 -50.00 7.46
N ILE A 12 -3.09 -48.83 8.02
CA ILE A 12 -2.84 -47.58 7.30
C ILE A 12 -1.56 -47.77 6.47
N GLU A 13 -1.70 -47.97 5.17
CA GLU A 13 -0.59 -47.85 4.23
C GLU A 13 -0.06 -46.41 4.27
N SER A 14 1.26 -46.31 4.44
CA SER A 14 2.03 -45.07 4.42
C SER A 14 1.78 -44.29 3.12
N LEU A 15 1.17 -43.11 3.26
CA LEU A 15 1.09 -42.12 2.18
C LEU A 15 2.52 -41.69 1.77
N PRO A 16 2.83 -41.58 0.47
CA PRO A 16 4.13 -41.12 0.04
C PRO A 16 4.32 -39.65 0.42
N LEU A 17 5.49 -39.37 0.96
CA LEU A 17 6.04 -38.05 1.25
C LEU A 17 5.90 -37.16 0.01
N ALA A 18 5.39 -35.95 0.23
CA ALA A 18 5.11 -34.95 -0.79
C ALA A 18 6.18 -34.90 -1.89
N ALA A 19 5.74 -35.09 -3.14
CA ALA A 19 6.54 -34.78 -4.30
C ALA A 19 6.91 -33.29 -4.24
N GLU A 20 8.21 -33.00 -4.04
CA GLU A 20 8.76 -31.69 -4.34
C GLU A 20 8.43 -31.38 -5.79
N SER A 21 7.63 -30.34 -6.02
CA SER A 21 7.40 -29.82 -7.36
C SER A 21 8.74 -29.37 -7.91
N VAL A 22 9.26 -30.08 -8.91
CA VAL A 22 10.44 -29.65 -9.67
C VAL A 22 10.03 -28.41 -10.48
N VAL A 23 10.16 -27.25 -9.85
CA VAL A 23 10.03 -25.96 -10.52
C VAL A 23 11.27 -25.81 -11.40
N ALA A 24 11.06 -25.59 -12.70
CA ALA A 24 12.13 -25.47 -13.68
C ALA A 24 13.22 -24.49 -13.20
N PRO A 25 14.52 -24.78 -13.42
CA PRO A 25 15.63 -23.95 -12.92
C PRO A 25 15.50 -22.45 -13.29
N GLY A 26 14.90 -22.15 -14.43
CA GLY A 26 14.65 -20.77 -14.88
C GLY A 26 13.59 -20.01 -14.08
N ALA A 27 12.60 -20.69 -13.48
CA ALA A 27 11.53 -20.04 -12.72
C ALA A 27 12.01 -19.57 -11.34
N HIS A 28 12.91 -20.32 -10.69
CA HIS A 28 13.55 -19.88 -9.44
C HIS A 28 14.48 -18.69 -9.65
N VAL A 29 15.25 -18.68 -10.74
CA VAL A 29 16.13 -17.55 -11.08
C VAL A 29 15.31 -16.30 -11.44
N ALA A 30 14.23 -16.44 -12.22
CA ALA A 30 13.33 -15.33 -12.55
C ALA A 30 12.60 -14.78 -11.31
N ALA A 31 12.14 -15.65 -10.41
CA ALA A 31 11.52 -15.24 -9.14
C ALA A 31 12.51 -14.52 -8.21
N THR A 32 13.76 -15.01 -8.12
CA THR A 32 14.82 -14.38 -7.32
C THR A 32 15.25 -13.04 -7.91
N MET A 33 15.40 -12.94 -9.23
CA MET A 33 15.66 -11.68 -9.94
C MET A 33 14.50 -10.68 -9.80
N SER A 34 13.26 -11.16 -9.77
CA SER A 34 12.08 -10.34 -9.47
C SER A 34 12.15 -9.79 -8.04
N LEU A 35 12.44 -10.64 -7.04
CA LEU A 35 12.59 -10.22 -5.64
C LEU A 35 13.70 -9.21 -5.41
N ALA A 36 14.77 -9.26 -6.21
CA ALA A 36 15.87 -8.28 -6.18
C ALA A 36 15.46 -6.87 -6.66
N ARG A 37 14.36 -6.74 -7.42
CA ARG A 37 13.82 -5.44 -7.84
C ARG A 37 13.17 -4.73 -6.66
N ARG A 38 13.24 -3.40 -6.63
CA ARG A 38 12.65 -2.60 -5.54
C ARG A 38 11.12 -2.78 -5.53
N PRO A 39 10.47 -2.98 -4.38
CA PRO A 39 9.01 -3.05 -4.32
C PRO A 39 8.41 -1.69 -4.68
N PHE A 40 7.28 -1.73 -5.39
CA PHE A 40 6.49 -0.57 -5.76
C PHE A 40 5.05 -0.72 -5.29
N TYR A 41 4.57 0.27 -4.54
CA TYR A 41 3.27 0.22 -3.88
C TYR A 41 2.21 0.90 -4.76
N ALA A 42 1.27 0.13 -5.28
CA ALA A 42 0.05 0.66 -5.89
C ALA A 42 -1.05 0.65 -4.82
N ILE A 43 -1.36 1.81 -4.27
CA ILE A 43 -2.15 1.97 -3.04
C ILE A 43 -3.54 2.51 -3.39
N ALA A 44 -4.59 1.73 -3.14
CA ALA A 44 -5.96 2.16 -3.37
C ALA A 44 -6.38 3.19 -2.32
N HIS A 45 -6.82 4.37 -2.76
CA HIS A 45 -7.12 5.51 -1.89
C HIS A 45 -8.54 5.45 -1.27
N ARG A 46 -8.68 6.01 -0.07
CA ARG A 46 -9.93 6.30 0.65
C ARG A 46 -10.84 5.08 0.80
N ILE A 47 -10.27 4.00 1.32
CA ILE A 47 -10.99 2.75 1.60
C ILE A 47 -11.75 2.89 2.92
N LEU A 48 -12.92 3.52 2.84
CA LEU A 48 -13.74 3.78 4.04
C LEU A 48 -14.72 2.64 4.36
N LYS A 49 -15.07 1.78 3.40
CA LYS A 49 -16.11 0.76 3.53
C LYS A 49 -15.67 -0.61 3.02
N ASP A 50 -16.28 -1.67 3.54
CA ASP A 50 -15.96 -3.07 3.23
C ASP A 50 -16.10 -3.42 1.73
N TYR A 51 -17.04 -2.80 1.03
CA TYR A 51 -17.20 -2.98 -0.41
C TYR A 51 -16.07 -2.29 -1.18
N GLY A 52 -15.48 -1.22 -0.64
CA GLY A 52 -14.29 -0.57 -1.18
C GLY A 52 -13.11 -1.54 -1.13
N VAL A 53 -12.93 -2.22 0.01
CA VAL A 53 -11.94 -3.30 0.18
C VAL A 53 -12.13 -4.41 -0.85
N ARG A 54 -13.36 -4.93 -0.99
CA ARG A 54 -13.68 -5.97 -2.00
C ARG A 54 -13.39 -5.50 -3.42
N SER A 55 -13.75 -4.26 -3.74
CA SER A 55 -13.51 -3.67 -5.07
C SER A 55 -12.02 -3.51 -5.35
N ALA A 56 -11.24 -3.00 -4.40
CA ALA A 56 -9.80 -2.83 -4.53
C ALA A 56 -9.09 -4.18 -4.71
N LEU A 57 -9.45 -5.20 -3.92
CA LEU A 57 -8.96 -6.56 -4.09
C LEU A 57 -9.32 -7.14 -5.46
N ALA A 58 -10.57 -6.95 -5.92
CA ALA A 58 -11.03 -7.38 -7.24
C ALA A 58 -10.36 -6.62 -8.41
N HIS A 59 -9.80 -5.44 -8.15
CA HIS A 59 -8.95 -4.72 -9.09
C HIS A 59 -7.51 -5.23 -9.08
N GLY A 60 -7.09 -5.92 -8.00
CA GLY A 60 -5.74 -6.45 -7.83
C GLY A 60 -4.86 -5.64 -6.85
N ALA A 61 -5.45 -4.70 -6.11
CA ALA A 61 -4.72 -3.91 -5.11
C ALA A 61 -4.04 -4.80 -4.06
N LYS A 62 -2.82 -4.43 -3.68
CA LYS A 62 -2.03 -5.10 -2.63
C LYS A 62 -1.76 -4.20 -1.43
N ALA A 63 -2.10 -2.92 -1.54
CA ALA A 63 -2.04 -1.93 -0.48
C ALA A 63 -3.27 -1.02 -0.56
N ILE A 64 -3.70 -0.53 0.60
CA ILE A 64 -4.83 0.39 0.74
C ILE A 64 -4.44 1.56 1.64
N GLU A 65 -5.05 2.70 1.40
CA GLU A 65 -5.05 3.86 2.29
C GLU A 65 -6.46 3.96 2.90
N VAL A 66 -6.50 4.24 4.20
CA VAL A 66 -7.71 4.32 5.01
C VAL A 66 -7.59 5.57 5.88
N ASP A 67 -8.41 6.58 5.60
CA ASP A 67 -8.51 7.73 6.49
C ASP A 67 -9.12 7.32 7.83
N MET A 68 -8.58 7.84 8.93
CA MET A 68 -8.99 7.42 10.26
C MET A 68 -9.36 8.61 11.13
N THR A 69 -10.53 8.53 11.76
CA THR A 69 -10.91 9.43 12.85
C THR A 69 -11.12 8.64 14.14
N ALA A 70 -10.62 9.19 15.26
CA ALA A 70 -10.87 8.65 16.59
C ALA A 70 -12.18 9.20 17.15
N TRP A 71 -13.10 8.30 17.46
CA TRP A 71 -14.38 8.57 18.11
C TRP A 71 -14.39 7.99 19.53
N SER A 72 -15.34 8.40 20.37
CA SER A 72 -15.49 7.84 21.72
C SER A 72 -15.73 6.31 21.73
N SER A 73 -16.30 5.79 20.64
CA SER A 73 -16.56 4.35 20.43
C SER A 73 -15.41 3.59 19.78
N GLY A 74 -14.30 4.25 19.42
CA GLY A 74 -13.13 3.63 18.80
C GLY A 74 -12.64 4.33 17.53
N TRP A 75 -11.82 3.64 16.74
CA TRP A 75 -11.27 4.16 15.48
C TRP A 75 -12.12 3.75 14.28
N TRP A 76 -12.49 4.74 13.47
CA TRP A 76 -13.37 4.57 12.31
C TRP A 76 -12.65 4.96 11.04
N ALA A 77 -12.96 4.26 9.95
CA ALA A 77 -12.53 4.62 8.61
C ALA A 77 -13.36 5.83 8.16
N ASP A 78 -12.82 7.02 8.37
CA ASP A 78 -13.55 8.28 8.33
C ASP A 78 -12.60 9.43 8.03
N TYR A 79 -12.88 10.08 6.91
CA TYR A 79 -12.07 11.16 6.35
C TYR A 79 -12.40 12.53 6.98
N ASP A 80 -13.65 12.78 7.37
CA ASP A 80 -14.08 14.13 7.78
C ASP A 80 -14.39 14.25 9.29
N GLY A 81 -14.52 13.13 10.01
CA GLY A 81 -14.97 13.15 11.40
C GLY A 81 -16.44 13.56 11.54
N LEU A 82 -17.21 13.44 10.46
CA LEU A 82 -18.62 13.82 10.40
C LEU A 82 -19.50 12.57 10.39
N PRO A 83 -20.60 12.53 11.18
CA PRO A 83 -21.46 11.35 11.29
C PRO A 83 -22.02 10.85 9.96
N THR A 84 -22.16 11.73 8.96
CA THR A 84 -22.71 11.41 7.64
C THR A 84 -21.72 10.71 6.70
N ASN A 85 -20.42 10.73 7.01
CA ASN A 85 -19.35 10.19 6.16
C ASN A 85 -18.55 9.06 6.81
N ALA A 86 -18.82 8.73 8.08
CA ALA A 86 -18.17 7.62 8.76
C ALA A 86 -18.42 6.29 8.02
N GLY A 87 -17.34 5.61 7.68
CA GLY A 87 -17.35 4.30 7.04
C GLY A 87 -17.46 3.16 8.06
N ASP A 88 -16.81 2.05 7.76
CA ASP A 88 -16.71 0.92 8.68
C ASP A 88 -15.65 1.16 9.77
N THR A 89 -15.59 0.30 10.79
CA THR A 89 -14.47 0.32 11.76
C THR A 89 -13.13 0.15 11.04
N GLN A 90 -12.08 0.82 11.51
CA GLN A 90 -10.73 0.69 10.92
C GLN A 90 -10.28 -0.77 10.82
N ARG A 91 -10.59 -1.58 11.84
CA ARG A 91 -10.20 -2.99 11.90
C ARG A 91 -10.85 -3.80 10.78
N ARG A 92 -12.11 -3.50 10.44
CA ARG A 92 -12.83 -4.19 9.37
C ARG A 92 -12.21 -3.89 8.00
N CYS A 93 -11.87 -2.63 7.73
CA CYS A 93 -11.26 -2.23 6.45
C CYS A 93 -9.83 -2.77 6.27
N SER A 94 -9.02 -2.68 7.33
CA SER A 94 -7.59 -3.03 7.25
C SER A 94 -7.30 -4.53 7.36
N ARG A 95 -8.24 -5.35 7.86
CA ARG A 95 -8.01 -6.79 8.14
C ARG A 95 -7.34 -7.55 6.99
N PRO A 96 -7.71 -7.36 5.71
CA PRO A 96 -7.07 -8.11 4.61
C PRO A 96 -5.64 -7.67 4.29
N PHE A 97 -5.19 -6.52 4.83
CA PHE A 97 -3.91 -5.87 4.49
C PHE A 97 -3.00 -5.65 5.71
N GLN A 98 -3.37 -6.16 6.90
CA GLN A 98 -2.88 -5.73 8.21
C GLN A 98 -1.41 -6.07 8.57
N LYS A 99 -0.57 -6.51 7.62
CA LYS A 99 0.78 -6.97 7.94
C LYS A 99 1.81 -5.85 8.11
N SER A 100 1.67 -4.78 7.33
CA SER A 100 2.52 -3.59 7.43
C SER A 100 1.66 -2.34 7.32
N VAL A 101 1.98 -1.30 8.09
CA VAL A 101 1.12 -0.11 8.25
C VAL A 101 1.91 1.17 8.05
N LEU A 102 1.39 2.07 7.22
CA LEU A 102 1.86 3.44 7.10
C LEU A 102 0.86 4.38 7.76
N TYR A 103 1.34 5.18 8.71
CA TYR A 103 0.55 6.23 9.35
C TYR A 103 0.86 7.58 8.68
N GLY A 104 -0.16 8.23 8.12
CA GLY A 104 -0.01 9.57 7.54
C GLY A 104 -0.53 10.66 8.48
N PHE A 105 0.19 11.78 8.55
CA PHE A 105 -0.22 12.93 9.34
C PHE A 105 -0.13 14.22 8.55
N TYR A 106 -1.13 15.09 8.74
CA TYR A 106 -0.97 16.49 8.38
C TYR A 106 0.07 17.16 9.28
N LYS A 107 0.82 18.13 8.76
CA LYS A 107 1.79 18.96 9.48
C LYS A 107 1.17 19.60 10.71
N SER A 108 -0.11 19.97 10.64
CA SER A 108 -0.88 20.54 11.76
C SER A 108 -1.13 19.56 12.91
N MET A 109 -0.82 18.27 12.74
CA MET A 109 -0.93 17.22 13.76
C MET A 109 0.41 16.91 14.45
N ILE A 110 1.53 17.44 13.97
CA ILE A 110 2.83 17.31 14.62
C ILE A 110 2.73 17.80 16.07
N GLY A 111 3.28 17.01 17.00
CA GLY A 111 3.26 17.31 18.44
C GLY A 111 1.94 17.00 19.15
N LYS A 112 0.86 16.64 18.45
CA LYS A 112 -0.40 16.22 19.10
C LYS A 112 -0.30 14.78 19.62
N ARG A 113 -1.24 14.43 20.50
CA ARG A 113 -1.25 13.13 21.21
C ARG A 113 -1.12 11.92 20.28
N ALA A 114 -1.90 11.87 19.20
CA ALA A 114 -1.87 10.74 18.26
C ALA A 114 -0.50 10.61 17.57
N TYR A 115 0.01 11.72 17.04
CA TYR A 115 1.34 11.78 16.44
C TYR A 115 2.43 11.31 17.42
N HIS A 116 2.40 11.82 18.65
CA HIS A 116 3.39 11.47 19.67
C HIS A 116 3.34 9.98 20.06
N SER A 117 2.13 9.44 20.20
CA SER A 117 1.94 8.02 20.54
C SER A 117 2.45 7.10 19.44
N ILE A 118 2.15 7.41 18.18
CA ILE A 118 2.52 6.58 17.04
C ILE A 118 4.02 6.70 16.74
N SER A 119 4.56 7.92 16.64
CA SER A 119 5.98 8.15 16.32
C SER A 119 6.95 7.47 17.31
N LYS A 120 6.55 7.29 18.57
CA LYS A 120 7.35 6.60 19.59
C LYS A 120 7.17 5.09 19.63
N GLY A 121 6.09 4.57 19.04
CA GLY A 121 5.67 3.17 19.19
C GLY A 121 5.86 2.30 17.95
N LEU A 122 6.46 2.82 16.88
CA LEU A 122 6.56 2.10 15.61
C LEU A 122 7.39 0.81 15.76
N ASN A 123 6.81 -0.30 15.32
CA ASN A 123 7.55 -1.55 15.14
C ASN A 123 8.22 -1.64 13.76
N ALA A 124 8.87 -2.77 13.45
CA ALA A 124 9.62 -2.96 12.21
C ALA A 124 8.76 -2.91 10.93
N ASN A 125 7.47 -3.23 11.03
CA ASN A 125 6.52 -3.27 9.91
C ASN A 125 5.70 -1.97 9.79
N GLU A 126 6.06 -0.94 10.56
CA GLU A 126 5.32 0.31 10.66
C GLU A 126 6.18 1.49 10.25
N ALA A 127 5.58 2.38 9.46
CA ALA A 127 6.20 3.60 8.98
C ALA A 127 5.30 4.81 9.22
N LEU A 128 5.89 5.99 9.11
CA LEU A 128 5.23 7.27 9.32
C LEU A 128 5.52 8.20 8.13
N ASP A 129 4.48 8.87 7.65
CA ASP A 129 4.59 10.00 6.74
C ASP A 129 3.97 11.26 7.35
N VAL A 130 4.51 12.41 6.90
CA VAL A 130 4.01 13.74 7.25
C VAL A 130 4.01 14.58 5.99
N ASP A 131 2.92 15.30 5.72
CA ASP A 131 2.86 16.19 4.57
C ASP A 131 3.71 17.46 4.76
N GLY A 132 4.32 17.94 3.67
CA GLY A 132 5.03 19.21 3.64
C GLY A 132 6.30 19.21 2.81
N GLU A 133 7.11 20.24 3.04
CA GLU A 133 8.36 20.46 2.31
C GLU A 133 9.42 19.43 2.68
N VAL A 134 10.20 18.99 1.70
CA VAL A 134 11.20 17.91 1.85
C VAL A 134 12.11 18.11 3.07
N ALA A 135 12.71 19.30 3.21
CA ALA A 135 13.61 19.61 4.32
C ALA A 135 12.90 19.62 5.69
N MET A 136 11.63 20.01 5.73
CA MET A 136 10.83 20.00 6.95
C MET A 136 10.53 18.57 7.37
N VAL A 137 10.07 17.73 6.44
CA VAL A 137 9.75 16.32 6.72
C VAL A 137 11.01 15.54 7.09
N GLU A 138 12.14 15.78 6.42
CA GLU A 138 13.43 15.19 6.80
C GLU A 138 13.80 15.53 8.25
N LYS A 139 13.71 16.82 8.61
CA LYS A 139 13.98 17.29 9.97
C LYS A 139 13.00 16.69 10.97
N GLU A 140 11.72 16.57 10.65
CA GLU A 140 10.73 16.00 11.58
C GLU A 140 11.02 14.52 11.84
N LEU A 141 11.27 13.75 10.79
CA LEU A 141 11.39 12.29 10.87
C LEU A 141 12.82 11.80 11.19
N HIS A 142 13.78 12.69 11.42
CA HIS A 142 15.20 12.35 11.57
C HIS A 142 15.52 11.37 12.72
N ASN A 143 14.64 11.27 13.71
CA ASN A 143 14.82 10.36 14.85
C ASN A 143 14.30 8.93 14.58
N LEU A 144 13.49 8.72 13.55
CA LEU A 144 13.00 7.39 13.18
C LEU A 144 14.05 6.61 12.41
N ARG A 145 13.95 5.27 12.34
CA ARG A 145 14.84 4.51 11.44
C ARG A 145 14.51 4.90 10.01
N ARG A 146 15.51 5.02 9.13
CA ARG A 146 15.29 5.45 7.73
C ARG A 146 14.17 4.66 7.03
N GLY A 147 14.09 3.35 7.24
CA GLY A 147 13.04 2.50 6.67
C GLY A 147 11.62 2.85 7.11
N GLN A 148 11.45 3.54 8.24
CA GLN A 148 10.15 3.97 8.78
C GLN A 148 9.78 5.40 8.36
N ARG A 149 10.64 6.08 7.59
CA ARG A 149 10.42 7.46 7.13
C ARG A 149 9.88 7.43 5.70
N VAL A 150 8.65 7.87 5.52
CA VAL A 150 8.02 7.97 4.20
C VAL A 150 7.76 9.43 3.87
N TYR A 151 8.13 9.86 2.66
CA TYR A 151 7.80 11.18 2.16
C TYR A 151 6.59 11.12 1.23
N PRO A 152 5.47 11.81 1.57
CA PRO A 152 4.29 11.88 0.74
C PRO A 152 4.22 13.23 0.01
N ASN A 153 3.75 13.26 -1.25
CA ASN A 153 3.35 14.52 -1.89
C ASN A 153 2.31 14.29 -3.00
N GLY A 154 1.38 15.23 -3.18
CA GLY A 154 0.56 15.34 -4.40
C GLY A 154 -0.96 15.36 -4.26
N PHE A 155 -1.56 15.16 -3.08
CA PHE A 155 -3.02 14.94 -2.91
C PHE A 155 -3.92 15.92 -3.70
N PHE A 156 -3.74 17.23 -3.51
CA PHE A 156 -4.34 18.25 -4.38
C PHE A 156 -3.43 18.63 -5.55
N GLY A 157 -2.12 18.54 -5.35
CA GLY A 157 -1.07 18.88 -6.30
C GLY A 157 -1.23 18.15 -7.64
N LEU A 158 -1.04 16.83 -7.72
CA LEU A 158 -0.96 16.13 -9.01
C LEU A 158 -2.21 16.27 -9.90
N ALA A 159 -3.38 16.45 -9.29
CA ALA A 159 -4.64 16.66 -10.01
C ALA A 159 -4.80 18.10 -10.54
N MET A 160 -4.25 19.11 -9.85
CA MET A 160 -4.37 20.53 -10.23
C MET A 160 -3.13 21.07 -10.94
N THR A 161 -1.94 20.75 -10.44
CA THR A 161 -0.62 21.15 -10.96
C THR A 161 0.39 20.00 -10.84
N PHE A 162 1.00 19.59 -11.96
CA PHE A 162 1.85 18.39 -11.95
C PHE A 162 3.32 18.66 -11.61
N GLU A 163 3.88 19.77 -12.09
CA GLU A 163 5.33 19.99 -12.03
C GLU A 163 5.88 20.22 -10.61
N PRO A 164 5.27 21.06 -9.75
CA PRO A 164 5.84 21.30 -8.41
C PRO A 164 5.85 20.04 -7.51
N PRO A 165 4.77 19.24 -7.42
CA PRO A 165 4.83 17.98 -6.69
C PRO A 165 5.82 16.99 -7.31
N LEU A 166 5.91 16.89 -8.64
CA LEU A 166 6.90 16.05 -9.31
C LEU A 166 8.33 16.43 -8.91
N ALA A 167 8.66 17.73 -8.88
CA ALA A 167 9.97 18.23 -8.49
C ALA A 167 10.29 17.85 -7.03
N SER A 168 9.32 18.00 -6.13
CA SER A 168 9.46 17.64 -4.70
C SER A 168 9.68 16.14 -4.51
N LEU A 169 8.91 15.30 -5.18
CA LEU A 169 9.07 13.84 -5.17
C LEU A 169 10.44 13.42 -5.72
N LYS A 170 10.91 14.08 -6.79
CA LYS A 170 12.23 13.83 -7.37
C LYS A 170 13.35 14.26 -6.43
N ALA A 171 13.19 15.38 -5.71
CA ALA A 171 14.15 15.82 -4.70
C ALA A 171 14.22 14.84 -3.53
N ALA A 172 13.08 14.46 -2.95
CA ALA A 172 13.00 13.48 -1.86
C ALA A 172 13.64 12.14 -2.22
N SER A 173 13.42 11.65 -3.45
CA SER A 173 13.99 10.38 -3.93
C SER A 173 15.51 10.43 -4.12
N LYS A 174 16.10 11.62 -4.27
CA LYS A 174 17.54 11.81 -4.48
C LYS A 174 18.34 11.96 -3.19
N ILE A 175 17.76 12.61 -2.17
CA ILE A 175 18.51 12.94 -0.95
C ILE A 175 18.81 11.72 -0.06
N GLY A 176 18.08 10.62 -0.26
CA GLY A 176 18.32 9.37 0.48
C GLY A 176 17.89 9.38 1.95
N ALA A 177 17.27 10.47 2.42
CA ALA A 177 16.79 10.62 3.81
C ALA A 177 15.58 9.75 4.16
N PHE A 178 14.81 9.33 3.14
CA PHE A 178 13.59 8.55 3.31
C PHE A 178 13.78 7.07 2.95
N GLY A 179 13.01 6.21 3.59
CA GLY A 179 12.88 4.80 3.26
C GLY A 179 12.13 4.63 1.95
N LYS A 180 11.01 5.34 1.82
CA LYS A 180 10.19 5.42 0.60
C LYS A 180 9.71 6.84 0.29
N VAL A 181 9.35 7.05 -0.97
CA VAL A 181 8.72 8.28 -1.47
C VAL A 181 7.44 7.93 -2.23
N PHE A 182 6.29 8.45 -1.81
CA PHE A 182 4.98 8.16 -2.40
C PHE A 182 4.32 9.39 -3.02
N GLY A 183 3.74 9.22 -4.21
CA GLY A 183 2.95 10.23 -4.92
C GLY A 183 1.44 10.02 -4.77
N TRP A 184 0.69 11.11 -4.64
CA TRP A 184 -0.77 11.18 -4.44
C TRP A 184 -1.47 12.03 -5.51
N THR A 185 -2.74 11.88 -5.92
CA THR A 185 -3.45 10.66 -6.31
C THR A 185 -3.62 10.67 -7.83
N LEU A 186 -3.36 9.55 -8.50
CA LEU A 186 -3.69 9.40 -9.93
C LEU A 186 -5.16 9.03 -10.10
N ALA A 187 -5.97 9.99 -10.52
CA ALA A 187 -7.41 9.79 -10.78
C ALA A 187 -7.72 9.50 -12.26
N ASN A 188 -6.84 9.90 -13.18
CA ASN A 188 -7.09 9.85 -14.62
C ASN A 188 -6.15 8.87 -15.32
N HIS A 189 -6.69 7.76 -15.82
CA HIS A 189 -5.97 6.72 -16.55
C HIS A 189 -5.63 7.11 -18.01
N ASN A 190 -6.12 8.25 -18.50
CA ASN A 190 -5.80 8.72 -19.85
C ASN A 190 -4.45 9.46 -19.94
N ASP A 191 -3.78 9.69 -18.80
CA ASP A 191 -2.50 10.40 -18.77
C ASP A 191 -1.34 9.50 -18.33
N LYS A 192 -1.02 8.53 -19.20
CA LYS A 192 0.07 7.56 -19.01
C LYS A 192 1.44 8.24 -18.86
N THR A 193 1.59 9.44 -19.40
CA THR A 193 2.83 10.20 -19.34
C THR A 193 3.16 10.62 -17.91
N LYS A 194 2.16 11.00 -17.11
CA LYS A 194 2.35 11.33 -15.69
C LYS A 194 2.83 10.14 -14.88
N VAL A 195 2.26 8.95 -15.12
CA VAL A 195 2.70 7.71 -14.45
C VAL A 195 4.17 7.45 -14.75
N ALA A 196 4.57 7.48 -16.02
CA ALA A 196 5.95 7.28 -16.42
C ALA A 196 6.90 8.34 -15.81
N ARG A 197 6.48 9.61 -15.74
CA ARG A 197 7.29 10.69 -15.15
C ARG A 197 7.47 10.52 -13.64
N LEU A 198 6.45 10.06 -12.92
CA LEU A 198 6.56 9.76 -11.49
C LEU A 198 7.45 8.54 -11.23
N VAL A 199 7.18 7.44 -11.93
CA VAL A 199 7.87 6.16 -11.74
C VAL A 199 9.32 6.22 -12.22
N ASN A 200 9.57 6.70 -13.44
CA ASN A 200 10.91 6.68 -14.05
C ASN A 200 11.69 7.98 -13.82
N GLY A 201 10.98 9.12 -13.82
CA GLY A 201 11.59 10.45 -13.69
C GLY A 201 11.85 10.86 -12.25
N ALA A 202 10.83 10.81 -11.39
CA ALA A 202 10.93 11.11 -9.96
C ALA A 202 11.44 9.91 -9.15
N LYS A 203 11.26 8.69 -9.65
CA LYS A 203 11.70 7.45 -8.98
C LYS A 203 11.01 7.21 -7.64
N VAL A 204 9.72 7.55 -7.56
CA VAL A 204 8.87 7.23 -6.41
C VAL A 204 8.81 5.72 -6.19
N ASP A 205 8.65 5.30 -4.95
CA ASP A 205 8.50 3.88 -4.58
C ASP A 205 7.02 3.47 -4.52
N GLY A 206 6.08 4.39 -4.71
CA GLY A 206 4.66 4.06 -4.70
C GLY A 206 3.78 5.20 -5.19
N LEU A 207 2.59 4.82 -5.64
CA LEU A 207 1.56 5.73 -6.12
C LEU A 207 0.22 5.35 -5.51
N ILE A 208 -0.45 6.38 -5.01
CA ILE A 208 -1.82 6.31 -4.55
C ILE A 208 -2.74 6.62 -5.73
N TYR A 209 -3.78 5.80 -5.90
CA TYR A 209 -4.71 5.89 -7.03
C TYR A 209 -6.16 5.74 -6.55
N ASP A 210 -7.01 6.67 -6.99
CA ASP A 210 -8.49 6.67 -6.96
C ASP A 210 -8.98 8.04 -7.44
N PHE A 211 -10.30 8.23 -7.51
CA PHE A 211 -10.90 9.55 -7.43
C PHE A 211 -10.63 10.21 -6.08
N LYS A 212 -10.33 11.51 -6.13
CA LYS A 212 -9.89 12.29 -4.97
C LYS A 212 -10.96 12.46 -3.88
N HIS A 213 -12.21 12.64 -4.27
CA HIS A 213 -13.28 13.07 -3.36
C HIS A 213 -14.26 11.96 -2.96
N THR A 214 -14.14 10.77 -3.56
CA THR A 214 -15.05 9.65 -3.28
C THR A 214 -14.34 8.60 -2.45
N HIS A 215 -15.08 7.88 -1.60
CA HIS A 215 -14.57 6.59 -1.13
C HIS A 215 -14.35 5.63 -2.30
N TYR A 216 -13.51 4.63 -2.11
CA TYR A 216 -13.28 3.64 -3.16
C TYR A 216 -14.57 2.86 -3.50
N TYR A 217 -14.76 2.53 -4.77
CA TYR A 217 -15.84 1.69 -5.29
C TYR A 217 -15.44 1.14 -6.66
N GLY A 218 -16.14 0.12 -7.18
CA GLY A 218 -15.86 -0.43 -8.50
C GLY A 218 -16.12 0.59 -9.62
N HIS A 219 -15.06 1.02 -10.31
CA HIS A 219 -15.15 1.92 -11.46
C HIS A 219 -14.05 1.62 -12.47
N ALA A 220 -14.35 1.77 -13.77
CA ALA A 220 -13.43 1.47 -14.87
C ALA A 220 -12.14 2.31 -14.78
N ASP A 221 -12.25 3.61 -14.51
CA ASP A 221 -11.09 4.51 -14.44
C ASP A 221 -10.11 4.16 -13.31
N LYS A 222 -10.63 3.71 -12.16
CA LYS A 222 -9.81 3.29 -11.01
C LYS A 222 -8.99 2.05 -11.36
N ARG A 223 -9.63 1.11 -12.06
CA ARG A 223 -8.97 -0.08 -12.61
C ARG A 223 -7.98 0.29 -13.72
N GLY A 224 -8.32 1.27 -14.55
CA GLY A 224 -7.46 1.84 -15.58
C GLY A 224 -6.17 2.42 -14.99
N ALA A 225 -6.29 3.25 -13.97
CA ALA A 225 -5.15 3.88 -13.30
C ALA A 225 -4.21 2.85 -12.66
N LEU A 226 -4.76 1.83 -12.00
CA LEU A 226 -3.98 0.69 -11.52
C LEU A 226 -3.25 -0.03 -12.67
N ASN A 227 -3.94 -0.27 -13.78
CA ASN A 227 -3.35 -0.94 -14.94
C ASN A 227 -2.24 -0.11 -15.59
N ASP A 228 -2.32 1.23 -15.60
CA ASP A 228 -1.23 2.09 -16.08
C ASP A 228 0.01 2.00 -15.20
N ILE A 229 -0.18 1.96 -13.88
CA ILE A 229 0.91 1.72 -12.93
C ILE A 229 1.55 0.35 -13.22
N ILE A 230 0.75 -0.71 -13.26
CA ILE A 230 1.24 -2.08 -13.50
C ILE A 230 2.01 -2.17 -14.81
N ARG A 231 1.46 -1.62 -15.91
CA ARG A 231 2.14 -1.58 -17.21
C ARG A 231 3.48 -0.85 -17.15
N THR A 232 3.54 0.28 -16.46
CA THR A 232 4.78 1.06 -16.32
C THR A 232 5.84 0.28 -15.54
N ILE A 233 5.44 -0.43 -14.49
CA ILE A 233 6.34 -1.27 -13.67
C ILE A 233 6.86 -2.47 -14.45
N TRP A 234 6.00 -3.14 -15.22
CA TRP A 234 6.39 -4.27 -16.06
C TRP A 234 7.29 -3.88 -17.23
N ALA A 235 7.09 -2.70 -17.82
CA ALA A 235 7.95 -2.18 -18.88
C ALA A 235 9.33 -1.74 -18.38
N GLY A 236 9.45 -1.38 -17.09
CA GLY A 236 10.73 -1.03 -16.47
C GLY A 236 11.50 -2.24 -15.98
N SER A 237 12.74 -2.01 -15.51
CA SER A 237 13.57 -3.02 -14.82
C SER A 237 13.80 -2.73 -13.33
N ARG A 238 13.46 -1.52 -12.87
CA ARG A 238 13.78 -1.02 -11.52
C ARG A 238 12.90 -1.62 -10.42
N TYR A 239 11.61 -1.78 -10.71
CA TYR A 239 10.60 -2.05 -9.70
C TYR A 239 9.88 -3.36 -9.93
N ARG A 240 9.44 -4.04 -8.88
CA ARG A 240 8.36 -5.04 -8.95
C ARG A 240 7.17 -4.54 -8.15
N LEU A 241 5.98 -5.09 -8.36
CA LEU A 241 4.86 -4.78 -7.47
C LEU A 241 5.18 -5.27 -6.05
N ALA A 242 4.82 -4.45 -5.07
CA ALA A 242 4.90 -4.82 -3.66
C ALA A 242 3.93 -5.97 -3.34
N ASN A 243 4.30 -6.80 -2.38
CA ASN A 243 3.52 -7.89 -1.85
C ASN A 243 3.50 -7.85 -0.33
N ILE A 244 2.83 -8.83 0.28
CA ILE A 244 2.60 -8.91 1.73
C ILE A 244 3.87 -9.08 2.58
N ASN A 245 5.05 -9.25 1.97
CA ASN A 245 6.33 -9.35 2.67
C ASN A 245 7.15 -8.06 2.59
N ASP A 246 6.64 -7.00 1.96
CA ASP A 246 7.36 -5.74 1.81
C ASP A 246 6.89 -4.68 2.80
N ASP A 247 7.80 -4.15 3.59
CA ASP A 247 7.50 -3.06 4.53
C ASP A 247 7.44 -1.70 3.84
N PRO A 248 6.50 -0.83 4.23
CA PRO A 248 6.28 0.49 3.62
C PRO A 248 7.44 1.46 3.80
#